data_AF-A0AAW9EHA3-F1
#
_entry.id   AF-A0AAW9EHA3-F1
#
_cell.length_a   1.000
_cell.length_b   1.000
_cell.length_c   1.000
_cell.angle_alpha   90.00
_cell.angle_beta   90.00
_cell.angle_gamma   90.00
#
_symmetry.space_group_name_H-M   'P 1'
#
loop_
_entity.id
_entity.type
_entity.pdbx_description
1 polymer ?
#
loop_
_entity_poly.entity_id
_entity_poly.type
_entity_poly.pdbx_seq_one_letter_code
_entity_poly.pdbx_strand_id
1 'polypeptide(L)' 'VAAELADPASAILDIERKVTQLTRSGELPVDNFGVPLAGSLIPWIDKQLDNGQSREEWKGQAETNKILNTSSVIPVDGLC' A
#
# COMPACT_ATOMS: atom_id res chain seq x y z
N VAL A 1 10.98 2.61 -20.84
CA VAL A 1 11.00 1.14 -21.06
C VAL A 1 10.10 0.66 -22.21
N ALA A 2 9.37 1.53 -22.91
CA ALA A 2 8.42 1.11 -23.94
C ALA A 2 9.11 0.46 -25.17
N ALA A 3 10.27 0.95 -25.58
CA ALA A 3 11.03 0.38 -26.69
C ALA A 3 11.55 -1.02 -26.34
N GLU A 4 12.06 -1.20 -25.12
CA GLU A 4 12.55 -2.47 -24.61
C GLU A 4 11.42 -3.49 -24.45
N LEU A 5 10.22 -3.04 -24.05
CA LEU A 5 9.04 -3.92 -24.00
C LEU A 5 8.53 -4.33 -25.38
N ALA A 6 8.81 -3.54 -26.43
CA ALA A 6 8.46 -3.87 -27.81
C ALA A 6 9.45 -4.84 -28.47
N ASP A 7 10.64 -5.03 -27.88
CA ASP A 7 11.65 -5.99 -28.35
C ASP A 7 11.66 -7.25 -27.47
N PRO A 8 11.20 -8.41 -27.96
CA PRO A 8 11.18 -9.65 -27.20
C PRO A 8 12.57 -10.18 -26.82
N ALA A 9 13.65 -9.69 -27.45
CA ALA A 9 15.02 -10.03 -27.09
C ALA A 9 15.60 -9.16 -25.96
N SER A 10 14.86 -8.14 -25.49
CA SER A 10 15.31 -7.26 -24.42
C SER A 10 15.58 -8.01 -23.12
N ALA A 11 16.65 -7.63 -22.44
CA ALA A 11 16.98 -8.16 -21.13
C ALA A 11 16.01 -7.65 -20.07
N ILE A 12 15.26 -8.57 -19.45
CA ILE A 12 14.25 -8.20 -18.43
C ILE A 12 14.85 -7.48 -17.21
N LEU A 13 16.09 -7.79 -16.84
CA LEU A 13 16.79 -7.12 -15.74
C LEU A 13 17.15 -5.66 -16.06
N ASP A 14 17.32 -5.31 -17.34
CA ASP A 14 17.55 -3.91 -17.72
C ASP A 14 16.26 -3.10 -17.65
N ILE A 15 15.14 -3.72 -17.99
CA ILE A 15 13.80 -3.14 -17.85
C ILE A 15 13.49 -2.92 -16.36
N GLU A 16 13.66 -3.95 -15.51
CA GLU A 16 13.44 -3.86 -14.06
C GLU A 16 14.29 -2.76 -13.44
N ARG A 17 15.59 -2.70 -13.75
CA ARG A 17 16.49 -1.67 -13.22
C ARG A 17 16.04 -0.26 -13.57
N LYS A 18 15.59 -0.03 -14.82
CA LYS A 18 15.07 1.27 -15.26
C LYS A 18 13.78 1.65 -14.51
N VAL A 19 12.88 0.69 -14.29
CA VAL A 19 11.64 0.92 -13.52
C VAL A 19 11.97 1.23 -12.06
N THR A 20 12.78 0.40 -11.40
CA THR A 20 13.17 0.61 -9.99
C THR A 20 13.92 1.92 -9.78
N GLN A 21 14.78 2.32 -10.73
CA GLN A 21 15.46 3.61 -10.67
C GLN A 21 14.47 4.78 -10.73
N LEU A 22 13.52 4.75 -11.67
CA LEU A 22 12.49 5.80 -11.79
C LEU A 22 11.60 5.85 -10.53
N THR A 23 11.20 4.70 -10.00
CA THR A 23 10.39 4.61 -8.78
C THR A 23 11.07 5.29 -7.59
N ARG A 24 12.41 5.27 -7.52
CA ARG A 24 13.19 5.84 -6.41
C ARG A 24 13.78 7.22 -6.70
N SER A 25 13.63 7.76 -7.91
CA SER A 25 14.29 9.03 -8.29
C SER A 25 13.60 10.28 -7.75
N GLY A 26 12.35 10.16 -7.28
CA GLY A 26 11.51 11.28 -6.88
C GLY A 26 10.81 12.00 -8.03
N GLU A 27 10.91 11.47 -9.26
CA GLU A 27 10.23 12.01 -10.45
C GLU A 27 8.78 11.54 -10.57
N LEU A 28 8.40 10.45 -9.92
CA LEU A 28 7.03 9.98 -9.92
C LEU A 28 6.13 10.92 -9.10
N PRO A 29 4.90 11.20 -9.56
CA PRO A 29 3.95 12.03 -8.81
C PRO A 29 3.51 11.30 -7.54
N VAL A 30 3.91 11.82 -6.38
CA VAL A 30 3.62 11.23 -5.05
C VAL A 30 2.92 12.20 -4.11
N ASP A 31 2.45 13.36 -4.60
CA ASP A 31 1.89 14.44 -3.76
C ASP A 31 0.79 13.99 -2.80
N ASN A 32 0.00 12.98 -3.19
CA ASN A 32 -1.13 12.48 -2.39
C ASN A 32 -0.74 11.32 -1.45
N PHE A 33 0.17 10.45 -1.86
CA PHE A 33 0.54 9.23 -1.11
C PHE A 33 1.84 9.38 -0.33
N GLY A 34 2.64 10.41 -0.60
CA GLY A 34 3.98 10.62 -0.05
C GLY A 34 5.05 9.66 -0.60
N VAL A 35 4.66 8.48 -1.09
CA VAL A 35 5.54 7.46 -1.67
C VAL A 35 4.91 6.84 -2.92
N PRO A 36 5.69 6.17 -3.77
CA PRO A 36 5.17 5.49 -4.96
C PRO A 36 4.19 4.37 -4.60
N LEU A 37 2.99 4.42 -5.20
CA LEU A 37 2.01 3.32 -5.14
C LEU A 37 2.10 2.40 -6.36
N ALA A 38 2.34 2.95 -7.56
CA ALA A 38 2.46 2.16 -8.77
C ALA A 38 3.65 1.18 -8.71
N GLY A 39 3.38 -0.12 -8.87
CA GLY A 39 4.39 -1.17 -8.73
C GLY A 39 4.88 -1.41 -7.31
N SER A 40 4.16 -0.91 -6.30
CA SER A 40 4.51 -0.97 -4.88
C SER A 40 3.26 -1.21 -4.02
N LEU A 41 3.41 -1.09 -2.70
CA LEU A 41 2.33 -1.09 -1.71
C LEU A 41 2.71 -0.18 -0.52
N ILE A 42 1.71 0.27 0.23
CA ILE A 42 1.88 1.06 1.45
C ILE A 42 1.14 0.33 2.57
N PRO A 43 1.84 -0.43 3.44
CA PRO A 43 1.20 -1.27 4.45
C PRO A 43 0.88 -0.46 5.72
N TRP A 44 0.27 0.70 5.53
CA TRP A 44 -0.17 1.59 6.59
C TRP A 44 -1.18 2.61 6.06
N ILE A 45 -2.43 2.49 6.49
CA ILE A 45 -3.48 3.44 6.11
C ILE A 45 -3.93 4.26 7.32
N ASP A 46 -3.89 5.58 7.17
CA ASP A 46 -4.34 6.55 8.19
C ASP A 46 -3.40 6.65 9.42
N LYS A 47 -3.79 7.41 10.45
CA LYS A 47 -2.95 7.77 11.60
C LYS A 47 -2.51 6.56 12.43
N GLN A 48 -1.31 6.62 13.00
CA GLN A 48 -0.84 5.68 14.02
C GLN A 48 -1.56 5.90 15.35
N LEU A 49 -1.94 4.79 16.01
CA LEU A 49 -2.50 4.76 17.36
C LEU A 49 -1.49 4.20 18.38
N ASP A 50 -1.69 4.49 19.66
CA ASP A 50 -0.75 4.14 20.75
C ASP A 50 -0.56 2.62 20.93
N ASN A 51 -1.52 1.82 20.45
CA ASN A 51 -1.50 0.36 20.56
C ASN A 51 -0.79 -0.33 19.38
N GLY A 52 -0.21 0.44 18.45
CA GLY A 52 0.51 -0.09 17.29
C GLY A 52 -0.33 -0.35 16.05
N GLN A 53 -1.66 -0.18 16.12
CA GLN A 53 -2.53 -0.26 14.95
C GLN A 53 -2.54 1.06 14.17
N SER A 54 -2.82 0.97 12.87
CA SER A 54 -3.33 2.09 12.11
C SER A 54 -4.79 2.38 12.48
N ARG A 55 -5.24 3.62 12.28
CA ARG A 55 -6.65 3.97 12.53
C ARG A 55 -7.59 3.17 11.63
N GLU A 56 -7.15 2.78 10.42
CA GLU A 56 -7.95 1.97 9.51
C GLU A 56 -8.16 0.54 10.06
N GLU A 57 -7.13 -0.07 10.63
CA GLU A 57 -7.22 -1.39 11.28
C GLU A 57 -8.15 -1.35 12.50
N TRP A 58 -7.98 -0.32 13.34
CA TRP A 58 -8.79 -0.15 14.55
C TRP A 58 -10.29 -0.02 14.28
N LYS A 59 -10.67 0.65 13.18
CA LYS A 59 -12.08 0.79 12.77
C LYS A 59 -12.74 -0.57 12.56
N GLY A 60 -11.98 -1.58 12.11
CA GLY A 60 -12.49 -2.94 11.87
C GLY A 60 -13.25 -3.50 13.06
N GLN A 61 -12.65 -3.51 14.25
CA GLN A 61 -13.35 -3.96 15.47
C GLN A 61 -14.41 -2.98 15.94
N ALA A 62 -14.08 -1.69 15.98
CA ALA A 62 -14.94 -0.67 16.57
C ALA A 62 -16.27 -0.53 15.82
N GLU A 63 -16.22 -0.49 14.49
CA GLU A 63 -17.40 -0.29 13.65
C GLU A 63 -18.20 -1.58 13.47
N THR A 64 -17.53 -2.73 13.28
CA THR A 64 -18.22 -4.03 13.13
C THR A 64 -19.10 -4.34 14.34
N ASN A 65 -18.56 -4.23 15.55
CA ASN A 65 -19.30 -4.55 16.76
C ASN A 65 -20.44 -3.55 17.04
N LYS A 66 -20.25 -2.28 16.66
CA LYS A 66 -21.29 -1.25 16.74
C LYS A 66 -22.45 -1.52 15.77
N ILE A 67 -22.14 -1.80 14.51
CA ILE A 67 -23.15 -2.05 13.45
C ILE A 67 -23.96 -3.32 13.75
N LEU A 68 -23.28 -4.39 14.17
CA LEU A 68 -23.93 -5.67 14.46
C LEU A 68 -24.67 -5.69 15.81
N ASN A 69 -24.55 -4.63 16.61
CA ASN A 69 -25.13 -4.53 17.95
C ASN A 69 -24.87 -5.79 18.80
N THR A 70 -23.62 -6.25 18.78
CA THR A 70 -23.20 -7.49 19.43
C THR A 70 -23.35 -7.43 20.96
N SER A 71 -23.76 -8.54 21.58
CA SER A 71 -23.82 -8.67 23.05
C SER A 71 -22.47 -9.01 23.68
N SER A 72 -21.56 -9.58 22.90
CA SER A 72 -20.17 -9.83 23.24
C SER A 72 -19.29 -9.44 22.07
N VAL A 73 -18.17 -8.77 22.34
CA VAL A 73 -17.24 -8.32 21.30
C VAL A 73 -16.75 -9.51 20.47
N ILE A 74 -16.92 -9.40 19.16
CA ILE A 74 -16.26 -10.23 18.16
C ILE A 74 -14.89 -9.60 17.89
N PRO A 75 -13.77 -10.30 18.20
CA PRO A 75 -12.45 -9.81 17.88
C PRO A 75 -12.26 -9.67 16.37
N VAL A 76 -11.86 -8.49 15.92
CA VAL A 76 -11.56 -8.22 14.50
C VAL A 76 -10.27 -7.41 14.46
N ASP A 77 -9.26 -7.95 13.78
CA ASP A 77 -7.97 -7.29 13.60
C ASP A 77 -7.34 -7.74 12.28
N GLY A 78 -6.36 -7.01 11.78
CA GLY A 78 -5.73 -7.25 10.49
C GLY A 78 -4.66 -6.24 10.13
N LEU A 79 -4.24 -6.24 8.87
CA LEU A 79 -3.29 -5.27 8.33
C LEU A 79 -3.95 -4.49 7.20
N CYS A 80 -3.85 -3.16 7.25
CA CYS A 80 -4.34 -2.25 6.21
C CYS A 80 -3.22 -1.30 5.76
#